data_AF-A0A9Q1Q575-F1
#
_entry.id   AF-A0A9Q1Q575-F1
#
_cell.length_a   1.000
_cell.length_b   1.000
_cell.length_c   1.000
_cell.angle_alpha   90.00
_cell.angle_beta   90.00
_cell.angle_gamma   90.00
#
_symmetry.space_group_name_H-M   'P 1'
#
loop_
_entity.id
_entity.type
_entity.pdbx_description
1 polymer ?
#
loop_
_entity_poly.entity_id
_entity_poly.type
_entity_poly.pdbx_seq_one_letter_code
_entity_poly.pdbx_strand_id
1 'polypeptide(L)'
;MASYHWVANTVIANFKANPPMDLKAMQEILMERHGLDISMHTCQRVKKRLNEWIEGNHRESYARLLEYIETIEAIKKESKETYEWLLDELVEHQARYTFDPELKCPDNAANFIKSLNGKIEKYRYKPIFSLLEAVRRKFMQIIANSSRISKG
;
A
#
# COMPACT_ATOMS: atom_id res chain seq x y z
N MET A 1 22.94 11.24 -11.98
CA MET A 1 22.04 10.47 -11.10
C MET A 1 20.78 10.15 -11.87
N ALA A 2 20.36 8.88 -11.92
CA ALA A 2 19.10 8.51 -12.59
C ALA A 2 17.90 9.07 -11.80
N SER A 3 16.97 9.72 -12.50
CA SER A 3 15.73 10.21 -11.88
C SER A 3 14.81 9.04 -11.53
N TYR A 4 14.12 9.12 -10.39
CA TYR A 4 13.13 8.11 -9.98
C TYR A 4 12.05 7.87 -11.05
N HIS A 5 11.74 8.90 -11.86
CA HIS A 5 10.77 8.78 -12.95
C HIS A 5 11.29 7.88 -14.08
N TRP A 6 12.57 8.04 -14.45
CA TRP A 6 13.22 7.20 -15.44
C TRP A 6 13.30 5.75 -14.96
N VAL A 7 13.65 5.53 -13.68
CA VAL A 7 13.70 4.21 -13.05
C VAL A 7 12.31 3.55 -13.01
N ALA A 8 11.24 4.32 -12.75
CA ALA A 8 9.89 3.79 -12.79
C ALA A 8 9.51 3.34 -14.21
N ASN A 9 9.87 4.10 -15.25
CA ASN A 9 9.60 3.75 -16.64
C ASN A 9 10.33 2.47 -17.09
N THR A 10 11.54 2.20 -16.60
CA THR A 10 12.29 1.00 -16.97
C THR A 10 11.77 -0.25 -16.27
N VAL A 11 11.32 -0.13 -15.02
CA VAL A 11 10.91 -1.27 -14.19
C VAL A 11 9.43 -1.65 -14.37
N ILE A 12 8.61 -0.78 -14.98
CA ILE A 12 7.16 -0.97 -15.12
C ILE A 12 6.77 -2.32 -15.75
N ALA A 13 7.50 -2.78 -16.77
CA ALA A 13 7.21 -4.05 -17.44
C ALA A 13 7.43 -5.25 -16.52
N ASN A 14 8.52 -5.24 -15.75
CA ASN A 14 8.81 -6.30 -14.77
C ASN A 14 7.82 -6.26 -13.60
N PHE A 15 7.42 -5.05 -13.18
CA PHE A 15 6.50 -4.87 -12.07
C PHE A 15 5.08 -5.32 -12.40
N LYS A 16 4.61 -5.08 -13.64
CA LYS A 16 3.33 -5.60 -14.14
C LYS A 16 3.31 -7.13 -14.21
N ALA A 17 4.43 -7.75 -14.56
CA ALA A 17 4.54 -9.21 -14.65
C ALA A 17 4.61 -9.90 -13.27
N ASN A 18 5.01 -9.19 -12.21
CA ASN A 18 5.11 -9.74 -10.85
C ASN A 18 4.83 -8.67 -9.77
N PRO A 19 3.55 -8.44 -9.41
CA PRO A 19 3.12 -7.36 -8.51
C PRO A 19 3.71 -7.38 -7.08
N PRO A 20 3.98 -8.54 -6.43
CA PRO A 20 4.62 -8.56 -5.11
C PRO A 20 6.14 -8.42 -5.23
N MET A 21 6.65 -7.52 -6.06
CA MET A 21 8.08 -7.27 -6.19
C MET A 21 8.63 -6.70 -4.86
N ASP A 22 9.56 -7.42 -4.24
CA ASP A 22 10.28 -6.95 -3.06
C ASP A 22 11.23 -5.80 -3.43
N LEU A 23 11.42 -4.84 -2.52
CA LEU A 23 12.27 -3.67 -2.76
C LEU A 23 13.74 -4.05 -3.00
N LYS A 24 14.19 -5.15 -2.38
CA LYS A 24 15.53 -5.71 -2.62
C LYS A 24 15.66 -6.29 -4.02
N ALA A 25 14.68 -7.08 -4.46
CA ALA A 25 14.64 -7.61 -5.81
C ALA A 25 14.66 -6.49 -6.85
N MET A 26 13.95 -5.39 -6.59
CA MET A 26 13.99 -4.22 -7.47
C MET A 26 15.39 -3.56 -7.52
N GLN A 27 16.08 -3.47 -6.39
CA GLN A 27 17.44 -2.95 -6.32
C GLN A 27 18.43 -3.85 -7.06
N GLU A 28 18.31 -5.17 -6.92
CA GLU A 28 19.14 -6.17 -7.59
C GLU A 28 18.97 -6.12 -9.11
N ILE A 29 17.73 -6.05 -9.61
CA ILE A 29 17.44 -5.90 -11.05
C ILE A 29 18.08 -4.63 -11.63
N LEU A 30 18.05 -3.52 -10.88
CA LEU A 30 18.60 -2.23 -11.31
C LEU A 30 20.14 -2.24 -11.29
N MET A 31 20.74 -2.97 -10.36
CA MET A 31 22.18 -3.22 -10.32
C MET A 31 22.62 -4.12 -11.48
N GLU A 32 21.96 -5.25 -11.70
CA GLU A 32 22.34 -6.23 -12.73
C GLU A 32 22.16 -5.68 -14.15
N ARG A 33 21.02 -5.03 -14.43
CA ARG A 33 20.71 -4.57 -15.79
C ARG A 33 21.35 -3.23 -16.15
N HIS A 34 21.57 -2.36 -15.17
CA HIS A 34 21.95 -0.97 -15.41
C HIS A 34 23.16 -0.49 -14.59
N GLY A 35 23.71 -1.31 -13.69
CA GLY A 35 24.85 -0.94 -12.84
C GLY A 35 24.56 0.23 -11.89
N LEU A 36 23.28 0.47 -11.56
CA LEU A 36 22.86 1.62 -10.76
C LEU A 36 22.68 1.24 -9.29
N ASP A 37 23.55 1.78 -8.43
CA ASP A 37 23.34 1.70 -6.98
C ASP A 37 22.30 2.72 -6.53
N ILE A 38 21.08 2.23 -6.31
CA ILE A 38 19.94 3.05 -5.91
C ILE A 38 19.62 2.82 -4.44
N SER A 39 19.53 3.91 -3.68
CA SER A 39 19.08 3.87 -2.28
C SER A 39 17.69 3.25 -2.13
N MET A 40 17.50 2.49 -1.06
CA MET A 40 16.21 1.89 -0.66
C MET A 40 15.06 2.91 -0.63
N HIS A 41 15.33 4.16 -0.25
CA HIS A 41 14.33 5.23 -0.25
C HIS A 41 13.86 5.62 -1.66
N THR A 42 14.77 5.62 -2.63
CA THR A 42 14.43 5.85 -4.03
C THR A 42 13.63 4.67 -4.58
N CYS A 43 13.98 3.44 -4.20
CA CYS A 43 13.18 2.25 -4.53
C CYS A 43 11.75 2.33 -3.96
N GLN A 44 11.58 2.79 -2.73
CA GLN A 44 10.24 3.01 -2.15
C GLN A 44 9.42 4.03 -2.94
N ARG A 45 10.05 5.15 -3.35
CA ARG A 45 9.38 6.18 -4.16
C ARG A 45 8.99 5.66 -5.55
N VAL A 46 9.88 4.89 -6.18
CA VAL A 46 9.62 4.23 -7.47
C VAL A 46 8.46 3.23 -7.33
N LYS A 47 8.47 2.36 -6.31
CA LYS A 47 7.39 1.40 -6.06
C LYS A 47 6.05 2.09 -5.82
N LYS A 48 6.04 3.18 -5.03
CA LYS A 48 4.85 4.00 -4.83
C LYS A 48 4.32 4.55 -6.16
N ARG A 49 5.21 5.06 -7.01
CA ARG A 49 4.84 5.62 -8.32
C ARG A 49 4.33 4.54 -9.29
N LEU A 50 4.92 3.35 -9.26
CA LEU A 50 4.47 2.20 -10.04
C LEU A 50 3.06 1.75 -9.61
N ASN A 51 2.80 1.71 -8.30
CA ASN A 51 1.47 1.44 -7.78
C ASN A 51 0.47 2.51 -8.21
N GLU A 52 0.82 3.80 -8.13
CA GLU A 52 -0.03 4.90 -8.62
C GLU A 52 -0.36 4.76 -10.13
N TRP A 53 0.52 4.17 -10.94
CA TRP A 53 0.27 3.94 -12.37
C TRP A 53 -0.60 2.71 -12.66
N ILE A 54 -0.56 1.71 -11.79
CA ILE A 54 -1.31 0.45 -11.96
C ILE A 54 -2.69 0.54 -11.31
N GLU A 55 -2.74 0.94 -10.05
CA GLU A 55 -3.96 1.08 -9.26
C GLU A 55 -4.69 2.41 -9.54
N GLY A 56 -3.98 3.36 -10.17
CA GLY A 56 -4.49 4.69 -10.46
C GLY A 56 -4.32 5.66 -9.29
N ASN A 57 -4.50 6.95 -9.58
CA ASN A 57 -4.46 8.01 -8.59
C ASN A 57 -5.88 8.39 -8.17
N HIS A 58 -6.22 8.12 -6.90
CA HIS A 58 -7.52 8.51 -6.35
C HIS A 58 -7.83 10.00 -6.55
N ARG A 59 -6.83 10.90 -6.50
CA ARG A 59 -7.06 12.33 -6.78
C ARG A 59 -7.57 12.59 -8.19
N GLU A 60 -7.00 11.93 -9.19
CA GLU A 60 -7.41 12.10 -10.59
C GLU A 60 -8.80 11.50 -10.82
N SER A 61 -9.09 10.38 -10.16
CA SER A 61 -10.43 9.78 -10.19
C SER A 61 -11.48 10.71 -9.56
N TYR A 62 -11.17 11.31 -8.40
CA TYR A 62 -12.07 12.25 -7.73
C TYR A 62 -12.21 13.58 -8.46
N ALA A 63 -11.19 14.02 -9.21
CA ALA A 63 -11.28 15.23 -10.03
C ALA A 63 -12.34 15.09 -11.14
N ARG A 64 -12.62 13.86 -11.60
CA ARG A 64 -13.60 13.55 -12.65
C ARG A 64 -14.99 13.22 -12.11
N LEU A 65 -15.27 13.46 -10.83
CA LEU A 65 -16.58 13.15 -10.24
C LEU A 65 -17.74 13.81 -11.01
N LEU A 66 -17.56 15.04 -11.48
CA LEU A 66 -18.59 15.74 -12.25
C LEU A 66 -18.86 15.04 -13.60
N GLU A 67 -17.81 14.65 -14.32
CA GLU A 67 -17.92 13.89 -15.56
C GLU A 67 -18.63 12.55 -15.31
N TYR A 68 -18.31 11.86 -14.21
CA TYR A 68 -19.00 10.62 -13.85
C TYR A 68 -20.49 10.85 -13.60
N ILE A 69 -20.86 11.91 -12.88
CA ILE A 69 -22.28 12.24 -12.64
C ILE A 69 -23.00 12.49 -13.96
N GLU A 70 -22.42 13.28 -14.86
CA GLU A 70 -23.00 13.56 -16.18
C GLU A 70 -23.19 12.27 -17.01
N THR A 71 -22.21 11.37 -16.99
CA THR A 71 -22.32 10.08 -17.71
C THR A 71 -23.41 9.18 -17.12
N ILE A 72 -23.55 9.12 -15.80
CA ILE A 72 -24.60 8.34 -15.13
C ILE A 72 -25.98 8.93 -15.46
N GLU A 73 -26.09 10.26 -15.50
CA GLU A 73 -27.33 10.93 -15.91
C GLU A 73 -27.67 10.69 -17.38
N ALA A 74 -26.67 10.62 -18.27
CA ALA A 74 -26.86 10.26 -19.66
C ALA A 74 -27.37 8.82 -19.81
N ILE A 75 -26.76 7.86 -19.09
CA ILE A 75 -27.20 6.45 -19.06
C ILE A 75 -28.67 6.35 -18.59
N LYS A 76 -29.04 7.11 -17.55
CA LYS A 76 -30.41 7.15 -17.04
C LYS A 76 -31.43 7.64 -18.09
N LYS A 77 -31.03 8.56 -18.97
CA LYS A 77 -31.89 9.06 -20.06
C LYS A 77 -32.06 8.03 -21.18
N GLU A 78 -31.03 7.23 -21.46
CA GLU A 78 -31.07 6.22 -22.52
C GLU A 78 -31.78 4.94 -22.08
N SER A 79 -31.47 4.44 -20.88
CA SER A 79 -32.03 3.19 -20.36
C SER A 79 -32.14 3.25 -18.84
N LYS A 80 -33.39 3.27 -18.36
CA LYS A 80 -33.69 3.22 -16.94
C LYS A 80 -33.28 1.87 -16.32
N GLU A 81 -33.45 0.78 -17.06
CA GLU A 81 -33.10 -0.58 -16.63
C GLU A 81 -31.58 -0.72 -16.41
N THR A 82 -30.77 -0.16 -17.33
CA THR A 82 -29.31 -0.17 -17.20
C THR A 82 -28.84 0.68 -16.02
N TYR A 83 -29.48 1.82 -15.78
CA TYR A 83 -29.19 2.67 -14.62
C TYR A 83 -29.51 1.98 -13.29
N GLU A 84 -30.65 1.30 -13.19
CA GLU A 84 -31.04 0.56 -11.98
C GLU A 84 -30.10 -0.60 -11.70
N TRP A 85 -29.73 -1.37 -12.73
CA TRP A 85 -28.72 -2.43 -12.62
C TRP A 85 -27.35 -1.89 -12.17
N LEU A 86 -26.90 -0.77 -12.73
CA LEU A 86 -25.63 -0.14 -12.38
C LEU A 86 -25.58 0.29 -10.92
N LEU A 87 -26.68 0.83 -10.39
CA LEU A 87 -26.77 1.21 -8.99
C LEU A 87 -26.77 0.01 -8.06
N ASP A 88 -27.42 -1.08 -8.43
CA ASP A 88 -27.46 -2.32 -7.65
C ASP A 88 -26.05 -2.94 -7.53
N GLU A 89 -25.34 -3.05 -8.66
CA GLU A 89 -23.96 -3.53 -8.72
C GLU A 89 -22.97 -2.62 -7.96
N LEU A 90 -23.15 -1.29 -8.02
CA LEU A 90 -22.26 -0.35 -7.32
C LEU A 90 -22.35 -0.47 -5.80
N VAL A 91 -23.52 -0.81 -5.25
CA VAL A 91 -23.74 -0.86 -3.79
C VAL A 91 -22.96 -2.00 -3.14
N GLU A 92 -22.80 -3.14 -3.83
CA GLU A 92 -22.02 -4.27 -3.33
C GLU A 92 -20.50 -4.02 -3.34
N HIS A 93 -19.99 -3.12 -4.19
CA HIS A 93 -18.56 -3.00 -4.45
C HIS A 93 -17.91 -1.62 -4.18
N GLN A 94 -18.67 -0.51 -4.09
CA GLN A 94 -18.07 0.83 -4.26
C GLN A 94 -18.17 1.81 -3.08
N ALA A 95 -18.53 1.40 -1.86
CA ALA A 95 -18.42 2.35 -0.75
C ALA A 95 -18.12 1.77 0.63
N ARG A 96 -17.00 2.22 1.24
CA ARG A 96 -16.68 1.94 2.64
C ARG A 96 -17.77 2.39 3.64
N TYR A 97 -18.67 3.28 3.21
CA TYR A 97 -19.77 3.75 4.04
C TYR A 97 -20.96 2.77 4.07
N THR A 98 -21.15 1.94 3.05
CA THR A 98 -22.21 0.91 3.00
C THR A 98 -21.77 -0.43 3.61
N PHE A 99 -20.47 -0.60 3.88
CA PHE A 99 -19.97 -1.78 4.59
C PHE A 99 -20.63 -1.91 5.95
N ASP A 100 -21.17 -3.10 6.20
CA ASP A 100 -21.82 -3.48 7.45
C ASP A 100 -20.96 -3.04 8.67
N PRO A 101 -21.51 -2.15 9.52
CA PRO A 101 -20.81 -1.70 10.73
C PRO A 101 -20.45 -2.83 11.70
N GLU A 102 -21.17 -3.96 11.68
CA GLU A 102 -20.86 -5.13 12.52
C GLU A 102 -19.71 -5.96 11.95
N LEU A 103 -19.55 -5.98 10.62
CA LEU A 103 -18.40 -6.59 9.93
C LEU A 103 -17.18 -5.66 9.87
N LYS A 104 -17.33 -4.38 10.25
CA LYS A 104 -16.18 -3.52 10.52
C LYS A 104 -15.47 -4.03 11.76
N CYS A 105 -14.38 -4.74 11.56
CA CYS A 105 -13.31 -4.85 12.53
C CYS A 105 -12.78 -3.40 12.75
N PRO A 106 -13.04 -2.71 13.88
CA PRO A 106 -12.62 -1.31 14.08
C PRO A 106 -11.09 -1.15 14.19
N ASP A 107 -10.34 -2.18 13.85
CA ASP A 107 -9.20 -2.60 14.63
C ASP A 107 -7.88 -2.24 13.98
N ASN A 108 -7.25 -1.24 14.59
CA ASN A 108 -5.82 -1.19 14.78
C ASN A 108 -5.20 -2.54 15.23
N ALA A 109 -5.97 -3.50 15.76
CA ALA A 109 -5.52 -4.84 16.13
C ALA A 109 -5.01 -5.64 14.93
N ALA A 110 -5.64 -5.57 13.75
CA ALA A 110 -5.12 -6.24 12.55
C ALA A 110 -3.77 -5.65 12.13
N ASN A 111 -3.63 -4.33 12.19
CA ASN A 111 -2.38 -3.62 11.89
C ASN A 111 -1.32 -3.83 12.99
N PHE A 112 -1.74 -3.92 14.24
CA PHE A 112 -0.90 -4.19 15.40
C PHE A 112 -0.38 -5.62 15.36
N ILE A 113 -1.25 -6.60 15.13
CA ILE A 113 -0.90 -8.01 14.98
C ILE A 113 0.02 -8.16 13.76
N LYS A 114 -0.27 -7.54 12.61
CA LYS A 114 0.65 -7.53 11.44
C LYS A 114 2.02 -6.93 11.79
N SER A 115 2.06 -5.79 12.48
CA SER A 115 3.31 -5.12 12.90
C SER A 115 4.10 -5.90 13.94
N LEU A 116 3.40 -6.55 14.88
CA LEU A 116 3.98 -7.39 15.92
C LEU A 116 4.52 -8.68 15.30
N ASN A 117 3.70 -9.37 14.50
CA ASN A 117 4.05 -10.59 13.76
C ASN A 117 5.28 -10.37 12.90
N GLY A 118 5.35 -9.27 12.13
CA GLY A 118 6.54 -8.94 11.35
C GLY A 118 7.81 -8.75 12.18
N LYS A 119 7.71 -8.25 13.42
CA LYS A 119 8.87 -8.06 14.32
C LYS A 119 9.33 -9.36 14.96
N ILE A 120 8.41 -10.25 15.30
CA ILE A 120 8.70 -11.51 15.98
C ILE A 120 8.96 -12.69 15.04
N GLU A 121 8.67 -12.54 13.74
CA GLU A 121 8.76 -13.59 12.72
C GLU A 121 10.07 -14.38 12.78
N LYS A 122 11.21 -13.66 12.81
CA LYS A 122 12.56 -14.25 12.83
C LYS A 122 12.93 -14.99 14.13
N TYR A 123 12.07 -14.92 15.15
CA TYR A 123 12.27 -15.56 16.45
C TYR A 123 11.23 -16.64 16.76
N ARG A 124 10.22 -16.85 15.91
CA ARG A 124 9.15 -17.86 16.16
C ARG A 124 9.66 -19.28 16.26
N TYR A 125 10.69 -19.61 15.48
CA TYR A 125 11.31 -20.94 15.45
C TYR A 125 12.52 -21.06 16.39
N LYS A 126 12.75 -20.05 17.24
CA LYS A 126 13.86 -20.03 18.20
C LYS A 126 13.36 -20.35 19.60
N PRO A 127 14.24 -20.72 20.54
CA PRO A 127 13.85 -20.90 21.93
C PRO A 127 13.11 -19.68 22.46
N ILE A 128 12.08 -19.90 23.29
CA ILE A 128 11.20 -18.83 23.81
C ILE A 128 11.97 -17.69 24.46
N PHE A 129 13.08 -17.99 25.12
CA PHE A 129 14.00 -17.01 25.70
C PHE A 129 14.52 -15.99 24.67
N SER A 130 14.86 -16.43 23.45
CA SER A 130 15.33 -15.55 22.38
C SER A 130 14.24 -14.60 21.88
N LEU A 131 12.99 -15.07 21.83
CA LEU A 131 11.83 -14.26 21.47
C LEU A 131 11.56 -13.20 22.55
N LEU A 132 11.55 -13.60 23.83
CA LEU A 132 11.34 -12.70 24.97
C LEU A 132 12.42 -11.61 25.05
N GLU A 133 13.68 -11.98 24.83
CA GLU A 133 14.79 -11.03 24.81
C GLU A 133 14.67 -10.02 23.66
N ALA A 134 14.21 -10.45 22.49
CA ALA A 134 13.96 -9.55 21.36
C ALA A 134 12.84 -8.55 21.65
N VAL A 135 11.75 -9.01 22.28
CA VAL A 135 10.64 -8.16 22.73
C VAL A 135 11.14 -7.15 23.76
N ARG A 136 11.89 -7.59 24.78
CA ARG A 136 12.48 -6.73 25.82
C ARG A 136 13.36 -5.63 25.23
N ARG A 137 14.29 -5.98 24.32
CA ARG A 137 15.16 -4.99 23.64
C ARG A 137 14.36 -3.94 22.88
N LYS A 138 13.24 -4.34 22.25
CA LYS A 138 12.40 -3.41 21.50
C LYS A 138 11.72 -2.40 22.42
N PHE A 139 11.17 -2.83 23.55
CA PHE A 139 10.60 -1.92 24.54
C PHE A 139 11.64 -0.96 25.12
N MET A 140 12.85 -1.44 25.42
CA MET A 140 13.93 -0.56 25.90
C MET A 140 14.32 0.52 24.88
N GLN A 141 14.39 0.19 23.59
CA GLN A 141 14.64 1.18 22.53
C GLN A 141 13.53 2.24 22.45
N ILE A 142 12.26 1.84 22.62
CA ILE A 142 11.12 2.76 22.62
C ILE A 142 11.23 3.75 23.78
N ILE A 143 11.49 3.25 24.99
CA ILE A 143 11.65 4.08 26.20
C ILE A 143 12.85 5.04 26.08
N ALA A 144 13.98 4.56 25.54
CA ALA A 144 15.16 5.38 25.32
C ALA A 144 14.92 6.50 24.28
N ASN A 145 14.12 6.21 23.24
CA ASN A 145 13.78 7.21 22.23
C ASN A 145 12.76 8.23 22.73
N SER A 146 11.75 7.81 23.51
CA SER A 146 10.75 8.72 24.09
C SER A 146 11.35 9.67 25.12
N SER A 147 12.34 9.22 25.89
CA SER A 147 13.06 10.05 26.87
C SER A 147 14.02 11.06 26.24
N ARG A 148 14.41 10.88 24.96
CA ARG A 148 15.16 11.88 24.19
C ARG A 148 14.27 13.00 23.65
N ILE A 149 13.03 12.69 23.27
CA ILE A 149 12.07 13.67 22.72
C ILE A 149 11.60 14.65 23.80
N SER A 150 11.48 14.22 25.06
CA SER A 150 11.07 15.09 26.18
C SER A 150 12.17 16.06 26.66
N LYS A 151 13.41 15.92 26.18
CA LYS A 151 14.56 16.75 26.55
C LYS A 151 15.02 17.70 25.44
N GLY A 152 14.26 17.79 24.34
CA GLY A 152 14.50 18.68 23.20
C GLY A 152 13.50 19.80 23.13
#